data_AF-A0A1F4Y0S6-F1
#
_entry.id   AF-A0A1F4Y0S6-F1
#
_cell.length_a   1.000
_cell.length_b   1.000
_cell.length_c   1.000
_cell.angle_alpha   90.00
_cell.angle_beta   90.00
_cell.angle_gamma   90.00
#
_symmetry.space_group_name_H-M   'P 1'
#
loop_
_entity.id
_entity.type
_entity.pdbx_description
1 polymer ?
#
loop_
_entity_poly.entity_id
_entity_poly.type
_entity_poly.pdbx_seq_one_letter_code
_entity_poly.pdbx_strand_id
1 'polypeptide(L)' 'MKFSKLMHVASVITGFIGVIVFLIVVFGSADATFGITKMDALACSAILILIATWTQVATIHHMMLEKTGEII' A
#
# COMPACT_ATOMS: atom_id res chain seq x y z
N MET A 1 21.65 11.72 -2.09
CA MET A 1 20.73 11.86 -0.93
C MET A 1 20.91 10.66 -0.01
N LYS A 2 20.65 10.77 1.31
CA LYS A 2 20.64 9.59 2.20
C LYS A 2 19.67 8.54 1.66
N PHE A 3 20.04 7.26 1.72
CA PHE A 3 19.25 6.14 1.17
C PHE A 3 17.79 6.16 1.64
N SER A 4 17.56 6.49 2.92
CA SER A 4 16.22 6.67 3.50
C SER A 4 15.34 7.67 2.74
N LYS A 5 15.89 8.81 2.29
CA LYS A 5 15.11 9.80 1.53
C LYS A 5 14.77 9.30 0.13
N LEU A 6 15.68 8.55 -0.51
CA LEU A 6 15.43 7.95 -1.81
C LEU A 6 14.30 6.91 -1.72
N MET A 7 14.34 6.04 -0.71
CA MET A 7 13.28 5.06 -0.47
C MET A 7 11.93 5.72 -0.20
N HIS A 8 11.91 6.81 0.58
CA HIS A 8 10.67 7.54 0.84
C HIS A 8 10.07 8.13 -0.45
N VAL A 9 10.89 8.77 -1.29
CA VAL A 9 10.39 9.33 -2.55
C VAL A 9 9.93 8.21 -3.50
N ALA A 10 10.69 7.13 -3.61
CA ALA A 10 10.33 5.99 -4.44
C ALA A 10 9.02 5.32 -3.98
N SER A 11 8.79 5.20 -2.67
CA SER A 11 7.55 4.61 -2.15
C SER A 11 6.33 5.49 -2.43
N VAL A 12 6.47 6.82 -2.28
CA VAL A 12 5.40 7.78 -2.62
C VAL A 12 5.05 7.73 -4.10
N ILE A 13 6.05 7.74 -4.99
CA ILE A 13 5.83 7.66 -6.44
C ILE A 13 5.17 6.33 -6.82
N THR A 14 5.67 5.21 -6.31
CA THR A 14 5.11 3.88 -6.59
C THR A 14 3.66 3.77 -6.11
N GLY A 15 3.36 4.29 -4.91
CA GLY A 15 2.00 4.35 -4.38
C GLY A 15 1.07 5.19 -5.26
N PHE A 16 1.51 6.35 -5.71
CA PHE A 16 0.73 7.22 -6.59
C PHE A 16 0.44 6.59 -7.95
N ILE A 17 1.44 5.94 -8.56
CA ILE A 17 1.25 5.17 -9.80
C ILE A 17 0.21 4.06 -9.57
N GLY A 18 0.28 3.35 -8.46
CA GLY A 18 -0.68 2.31 -8.09
C GLY A 18 -2.13 2.85 -8.04
N VAL A 19 -2.34 4.02 -7.45
CA VAL A 19 -3.66 4.68 -7.41
C VAL A 19 -4.16 5.02 -8.81
N ILE A 20 -3.30 5.59 -9.68
CA ILE A 20 -3.69 5.93 -11.06
C ILE A 20 -4.08 4.66 -11.83
N VAL A 21 -3.27 3.61 -11.75
CA VAL A 21 -3.53 2.34 -12.45
C VAL A 21 -4.84 1.72 -11.95
N PHE A 22 -5.08 1.72 -10.64
CA PHE A 22 -6.34 1.23 -10.07
C PHE A 22 -7.55 1.99 -10.62
N LEU A 23 -7.50 3.32 -10.68
CA LEU A 23 -8.59 4.12 -11.24
C LEU A 23 -8.84 3.80 -12.71
N ILE A 24 -7.78 3.65 -13.51
CA ILE A 24 -7.89 3.27 -14.93
C ILE A 24 -8.54 1.89 -15.08
N VAL A 25 -8.14 0.91 -14.27
CA VAL A 25 -8.68 -0.46 -14.36
C VAL A 25 -10.14 -0.51 -13.92
N VAL A 26 -10.50 0.15 -12.82
CA VAL A 26 -11.86 0.09 -12.26
C VAL A 26 -12.85 0.90 -13.09
N PHE A 27 -12.48 2.12 -13.49
CA PHE A 27 -13.38 3.03 -14.22
C PHE A 27 -13.21 2.98 -15.74
N GLY A 28 -12.24 2.23 -16.25
CA GLY A 28 -12.04 2.02 -17.68
C GLY A 28 -13.15 1.19 -18.34
N SER A 29 -13.22 1.27 -19.67
CA SER A 29 -14.21 0.52 -20.46
C SER A 29 -13.88 -0.95 -20.65
N ALA A 30 -12.62 -1.36 -20.45
CA ALA A 30 -12.22 -2.75 -20.58
C ALA A 30 -12.70 -3.58 -19.37
N ASP A 31 -13.30 -4.75 -19.63
CA ASP A 31 -13.77 -5.66 -18.58
C ASP A 31 -12.62 -6.40 -17.88
N ALA A 32 -11.51 -6.60 -18.60
CA ALA A 32 -10.28 -7.18 -18.08
C ALA A 32 -9.04 -6.57 -18.75
N THR A 33 -7.95 -6.43 -17.99
CA THR A 33 -6.64 -5.97 -18.48
C THR A 33 -5.60 -7.01 -18.09
N PHE A 34 -4.85 -7.57 -19.05
CA PHE A 34 -3.91 -8.68 -18.82
C PHE A 34 -4.53 -9.90 -18.12
N GLY A 35 -5.83 -10.18 -18.37
CA GLY A 35 -6.56 -11.28 -17.74
C GLY A 35 -7.02 -11.00 -16.29
N ILE A 36 -6.74 -9.82 -15.75
CA ILE A 36 -7.22 -9.37 -14.44
C ILE A 36 -8.54 -8.63 -14.63
N THR A 37 -9.59 -9.09 -13.98
CA THR A 37 -10.92 -8.45 -14.03
C THR A 37 -11.00 -7.27 -13.06
N LYS A 38 -12.02 -6.43 -13.23
CA LYS A 38 -12.34 -5.36 -12.25
C LYS A 38 -12.54 -5.90 -10.84
N MET A 39 -13.21 -7.05 -10.72
CA MET A 39 -13.47 -7.67 -9.43
C MET A 39 -12.18 -8.13 -8.74
N ASP A 40 -11.23 -8.68 -9.51
CA ASP A 40 -9.92 -9.05 -8.99
C ASP A 40 -9.17 -7.81 -8.48
N ALA A 41 -9.18 -6.71 -9.25
CA ALA A 41 -8.55 -5.46 -8.85
C ALA A 41 -9.16 -4.88 -7.55
N LEU A 42 -10.49 -4.88 -7.42
CA LEU A 42 -11.17 -4.45 -6.20
C LEU A 42 -10.83 -5.36 -5.01
N ALA A 43 -10.89 -6.68 -5.18
CA ALA A 43 -10.56 -7.63 -4.12
C ALA A 43 -9.11 -7.47 -3.64
N CYS A 44 -8.16 -7.34 -4.57
CA CYS A 44 -6.76 -7.06 -4.25
C CYS A 44 -6.61 -5.74 -3.48
N SER A 45 -7.32 -4.68 -3.89
CA SER A 45 -7.24 -3.40 -3.19
C SER A 45 -7.73 -3.48 -1.74
N ALA A 46 -8.79 -4.24 -1.47
CA ALA A 46 -9.30 -4.44 -0.11
C ALA A 46 -8.26 -5.16 0.77
N ILE A 47 -7.61 -6.19 0.24
CA ILE A 47 -6.54 -6.91 0.95
C ILE A 47 -5.34 -5.98 1.20
N LEU A 48 -4.92 -5.20 0.21
CA LEU A 48 -3.80 -4.26 0.36
C LEU A 48 -4.10 -3.18 1.41
N ILE A 49 -5.33 -2.68 1.49
CA ILE A 49 -5.75 -1.73 2.54
C ILE A 49 -5.66 -2.38 3.93
N LEU A 50 -6.12 -3.62 4.08
CA LEU A 50 -6.02 -4.35 5.35
C LEU A 50 -4.55 -4.55 5.76
N ILE A 51 -3.69 -4.96 4.83
CA ILE A 51 -2.25 -5.10 5.08
C ILE A 51 -1.65 -3.76 5.50
N ALA A 52 -1.91 -2.68 4.73
CA ALA A 52 -1.38 -1.35 5.04
C ALA A 52 -1.80 -0.87 6.43
N THR A 53 -3.07 -1.09 6.79
CA THR A 53 -3.60 -0.73 8.11
C THR A 53 -2.92 -1.54 9.21
N TRP A 54 -2.84 -2.86 9.04
CA TRP A 54 -2.23 -3.75 10.03
C TRP A 54 -0.75 -3.44 10.25
N THR A 55 0.01 -3.23 9.17
CA THR A 55 1.43 -2.87 9.24
C THR A 55 1.63 -1.53 9.93
N GLN A 56 0.79 -0.53 9.68
CA GLN A 56 0.86 0.76 10.36
C GLN A 56 0.56 0.62 11.86
N VAL A 57 -0.50 -0.10 12.22
CA VAL A 57 -0.85 -0.35 13.62
C VAL A 57 0.27 -1.09 14.34
N ALA A 58 0.83 -2.15 13.75
CA ALA A 58 1.95 -2.89 14.31
C ALA A 58 3.20 -2.00 14.49
N THR A 59 3.51 -1.14 13.51
CA THR A 59 4.63 -0.19 13.59
C THR A 59 4.43 0.81 14.73
N ILE A 60 3.22 1.38 14.85
CA ILE A 60 2.88 2.30 15.95
C ILE A 60 2.99 1.59 17.31
N HIS A 61 2.45 0.38 17.41
CA HIS A 61 2.50 -0.43 18.62
C HIS A 61 3.94 -0.73 19.05
N HIS A 62 4.80 -1.13 18.12
CA HIS A 62 6.21 -1.39 18.41
C HIS A 62 6.95 -0.11 18.86
N MET A 63 6.71 1.02 18.19
CA MET A 63 7.28 2.31 18.61
C MET A 63 6.77 2.78 19.99
N MET A 64 5.57 2.37 20.41
CA MET A 64 5.06 2.65 21.76
C MET A 64 5.78 1.82 22.82
N LEU A 65 6.01 0.55 22.54
CA LEU A 65 6.69 -0.38 23.47
C LEU A 65 8.16 -0.01 23.67
N GLU A 66 8.85 0.36 22.59
CA GLU A 66 10.22 0.91 22.67
C GLU A 66 10.30 2.16 23.56
N LYS A 67 9.27 3.01 23.56
CA LYS A 67 9.22 4.22 24.39
C LYS A 67 8.95 3.92 25.87
N THR A 68 8.21 2.86 26.18
CA THR A 68 7.91 2.45 27.56
C THR A 68 9.01 1.56 28.16
N GLY A 69 10.04 1.21 27.38
CA GLY A 69 11.11 0.31 27.81
C GLY A 69 10.70 -1.17 27.78
N GLU A 70 9.54 -1.48 27.17
CA GLU A 70 9.10 -2.84 26.92
C GLU A 70 9.78 -3.33 25.63
N ILE A 71 10.77 -4.21 25.78
CA ILE A 71 11.43 -4.87 24.64
C ILE A 71 10.59 -6.10 24.29
N ILE A 72 10.05 -6.14 23.06
CA ILE A 72 9.40 -7.33 22.49
C ILE A 72 10.45 -8.20 21.81
#